data_AF-A0A913XL93-F1
#
_entry.id   AF-A0A913XL93-F1
#
_cell.length_a   1.000
_cell.length_b   1.000
_cell.length_c   1.000
_cell.angle_alpha   90.00
_cell.angle_beta   90.00
_cell.angle_gamma   90.00
#
_symmetry.space_group_name_H-M   'P 1'
#
loop_
_entity.id
_entity.type
_entity.pdbx_description
1 polymer ?
#
loop_
_entity_poly.entity_id
_entity_poly.type
_entity_poly.pdbx_seq_one_letter_code
_entity_poly.pdbx_strand_id
1 'polypeptide(L)'
;MMSVEMPLSSLPLNQPLAYDPSFKVEVRLHEPLWKVQFSPDDVALELLTLCSQLEVLCKKEYTTSTGELERAHKVEYQSHFEPKAQFLIEKMRRMLLFLPEPQPSLKEYMRQTGLSVLFPKVASYLANPERPQFYLQKSAMDGYFQQFAMLNQMVTLSQQLNSDIFNLGNHKYIAHQTALLYQAVNQAGNSMSDYKKNIEGNFKALKSSLNVSGKDAVPKLPQEQKDWLNNITSTILDKVTSLPANFLQPMASAMIYVDQQRQ
;
A
#
# COMPACT_ATOMS: atom_id res chain seq x y z
N MET A 1 8.24 -91.26 -0.14
CA MET A 1 8.05 -90.16 -1.11
C MET A 1 8.60 -88.91 -0.50
N MET A 2 9.34 -88.15 -1.31
CA MET A 2 10.28 -87.10 -0.94
C MET A 2 9.63 -85.94 -0.17
N SER A 3 10.36 -85.47 0.83
CA SER A 3 10.20 -84.16 1.47
C SER A 3 10.25 -83.07 0.41
N VAL A 4 9.21 -82.26 0.32
CA VAL A 4 9.24 -80.98 -0.40
C VAL A 4 9.34 -79.90 0.66
N GLU A 5 10.56 -79.39 0.85
CA GLU A 5 10.80 -78.13 1.54
C GLU A 5 10.06 -77.02 0.78
N MET A 6 9.08 -76.39 1.42
CA MET A 6 8.51 -75.17 0.87
C MET A 6 9.52 -74.03 1.02
N PRO A 7 9.77 -73.24 -0.04
CA PRO A 7 10.79 -72.20 -0.02
C PRO A 7 10.36 -71.06 0.91
N LEU A 8 11.28 -70.64 1.78
CA LEU A 8 11.22 -69.51 2.71
C LEU A 8 11.03 -68.12 2.03
N SER A 9 10.63 -68.06 0.75
CA SER A 9 10.69 -66.83 -0.06
C SER A 9 9.37 -66.05 -0.18
N SER A 10 8.32 -66.40 0.58
CA SER A 10 7.01 -65.73 0.49
C SER A 10 6.57 -64.97 1.74
N LEU A 11 7.40 -64.90 2.78
CA LEU A 11 7.09 -64.08 3.96
C LEU A 11 7.59 -62.64 3.75
N PRO A 12 6.76 -61.61 4.03
CA PRO A 12 7.21 -60.23 3.93
C PRO A 12 8.36 -60.00 4.93
N LEU A 13 9.42 -59.32 4.46
CA LEU A 13 10.63 -59.03 5.25
C LEU A 13 10.33 -58.31 6.58
N ASN A 14 9.21 -57.60 6.65
CA ASN A 14 8.64 -57.05 7.87
C ASN A 14 7.12 -56.96 7.75
N GLN A 15 6.42 -57.18 8.86
CA GLN A 15 5.00 -56.86 8.98
C GLN A 15 4.85 -55.47 9.61
N PRO A 16 3.94 -54.62 9.11
CA PRO A 16 3.59 -53.38 9.78
C PRO A 16 3.11 -53.71 11.20
N LEU A 17 3.77 -53.14 12.21
CA LEU A 17 3.31 -53.26 13.59
C LEU A 17 1.97 -52.52 13.74
N ALA A 18 1.13 -53.01 14.65
CA ALA A 18 -0.08 -52.28 15.04
C ALA A 18 0.33 -50.89 15.53
N TYR A 19 -0.39 -49.87 15.06
CA TYR A 19 -0.12 -48.49 15.43
C TYR A 19 -0.21 -48.31 16.95
N ASP A 20 0.89 -47.92 17.58
CA ASP A 20 0.91 -47.55 18.99
C ASP A 20 0.41 -46.09 19.11
N PRO A 21 -0.70 -45.85 19.85
CA PRO A 21 -1.21 -44.50 20.10
C PRO A 21 -0.21 -43.54 20.76
N SER A 22 0.88 -44.04 21.37
CA SER A 22 1.97 -43.21 21.89
C SER A 22 2.73 -42.45 20.79
N PHE A 23 2.73 -42.95 19.54
CA PHE A 23 3.26 -42.27 18.36
C PHE A 23 2.23 -41.37 17.66
N LYS A 24 1.17 -40.96 18.37
CA LYS A 24 0.21 -39.99 17.86
C LYS A 24 0.82 -38.63 17.72
N VAL A 25 1.13 -38.28 16.47
CA VAL A 25 1.45 -36.91 16.07
C VAL A 25 0.17 -36.10 16.16
N GLU A 26 0.12 -35.14 17.08
CA GLU A 26 -0.93 -34.13 17.09
C GLU A 26 -0.79 -33.26 15.85
N VAL A 27 -1.71 -33.42 14.90
CA VAL A 27 -1.75 -32.59 13.70
C VAL A 27 -2.41 -31.26 14.04
N ARG A 28 -1.61 -30.21 14.18
CA ARG A 28 -2.08 -28.85 14.46
C ARG A 28 -2.08 -27.98 13.19
N LEU A 29 -2.91 -28.36 12.21
CA LEU A 29 -3.00 -27.69 10.89
C LEU A 29 -3.35 -26.20 10.97
N HIS A 30 -3.96 -25.76 12.07
CA HIS A 30 -4.45 -24.41 12.25
C HIS A 30 -3.63 -23.58 13.24
N GLU A 31 -2.59 -24.16 13.84
CA GLU A 31 -1.66 -23.39 14.66
C GLU A 31 -0.56 -22.79 13.79
N PRO A 32 -0.31 -21.48 13.89
CA PRO A 32 0.78 -20.88 13.15
C PRO A 32 2.11 -21.47 13.67
N LEU A 33 2.98 -21.86 12.74
CA LEU A 33 4.29 -22.46 13.03
C LEU A 33 5.17 -21.56 13.91
N TRP A 34 4.90 -20.24 13.87
CA TRP A 34 5.44 -19.25 14.80
C TRP A 34 4.29 -18.44 15.41
N LYS A 35 4.34 -18.20 16.72
CA LYS A 35 3.58 -17.10 17.30
C LYS A 35 4.17 -15.82 16.73
N VAL A 36 3.46 -15.16 15.82
CA VAL A 36 3.81 -13.81 15.39
C VAL A 36 3.69 -12.93 16.63
N GLN A 37 4.83 -12.60 17.24
CA GLN A 37 4.88 -11.66 18.35
C GLN A 37 4.94 -10.27 17.74
N PHE A 38 3.84 -9.55 17.84
CA PHE A 38 3.84 -8.11 17.56
C PHE A 38 4.43 -7.40 18.77
N SER A 39 5.45 -6.58 18.54
CA SER A 39 5.88 -5.60 19.54
C SER A 39 4.81 -4.50 19.67
N PRO A 40 4.81 -3.72 20.77
CA PRO A 40 3.96 -2.54 20.89
C PRO A 40 4.07 -1.58 19.69
N ASP A 41 5.28 -1.41 19.17
CA ASP A 41 5.57 -0.59 17.99
C ASP A 41 4.89 -1.15 16.73
N ASP A 42 4.95 -2.48 16.54
CA ASP A 42 4.29 -3.15 15.40
C ASP A 42 2.76 -2.99 15.49
N VAL A 43 2.20 -3.09 16.71
CA VAL A 43 0.78 -2.81 16.95
C VAL A 43 0.45 -1.37 16.59
N ALA A 44 1.30 -0.41 16.98
CA ALA A 44 1.08 1.01 16.73
C ALA A 44 1.13 1.35 15.23
N LEU A 45 2.06 0.74 14.48
CA LEU A 45 2.17 0.87 13.02
C LEU A 45 0.99 0.23 12.29
N GLU A 46 0.56 -0.96 12.73
CA GLU A 46 -0.61 -1.61 12.14
C GLU A 46 -1.88 -0.79 12.42
N LEU A 47 -2.05 -0.24 13.63
CA LEU A 47 -3.20 0.62 13.95
C LEU A 47 -3.17 1.93 13.18
N LEU A 48 -2.00 2.56 12.98
CA LEU A 48 -1.83 3.71 12.09
C LEU A 48 -2.30 3.38 10.67
N THR A 49 -1.92 2.21 10.16
CA THR A 49 -2.26 1.73 8.81
C THR A 49 -3.75 1.43 8.67
N LEU A 50 -4.35 0.77 9.66
CA LEU A 50 -5.79 0.47 9.67
C LEU A 50 -6.62 1.74 9.82
N CYS A 51 -6.20 2.69 10.66
CA CYS A 51 -6.88 3.98 10.81
C CYS A 51 -6.81 4.77 9.50
N SER A 52 -5.66 4.74 8.82
CA SER A 52 -5.48 5.35 7.51
C SER A 52 -6.47 4.81 6.48
N GLN A 53 -6.67 3.49 6.43
CA GLN A 53 -7.66 2.86 5.53
C GLN A 53 -9.08 3.26 5.88
N LEU A 54 -9.45 3.21 7.17
CA LEU A 54 -10.78 3.54 7.62
C LEU A 54 -11.11 5.03 7.42
N GLU A 55 -10.17 5.94 7.66
CA GLU A 55 -10.33 7.39 7.44
C GLU A 55 -10.66 7.67 5.96
N VAL A 56 -9.98 7.01 5.02
CA VAL A 56 -10.27 7.13 3.58
C VAL A 56 -11.64 6.56 3.23
N LEU A 57 -12.04 5.43 3.82
CA LEU A 57 -13.39 4.89 3.64
C LEU A 57 -14.45 5.86 4.17
N CYS A 58 -14.27 6.40 5.39
CA CYS A 58 -15.16 7.41 5.97
C CYS A 58 -15.25 8.66 5.08
N LYS A 59 -14.11 9.12 4.52
CA LYS A 59 -14.07 10.26 3.59
C LYS A 59 -14.85 9.98 2.30
N LYS A 60 -14.72 8.77 1.74
CA LYS A 60 -15.41 8.38 0.50
C LYS A 60 -16.92 8.27 0.67
N GLU A 61 -17.35 7.65 1.77
CA GLU A 61 -18.77 7.58 2.15
C GLU A 61 -19.34 9.00 2.24
N TYR A 62 -18.61 9.89 2.91
CA TYR A 62 -19.01 11.28 3.09
C TYR A 62 -19.10 12.10 1.79
N THR A 63 -18.14 11.99 0.86
CA THR A 63 -18.20 12.74 -0.42
C THR A 63 -19.41 12.38 -1.27
N THR A 64 -19.97 11.19 -1.11
CA THR A 64 -21.15 10.73 -1.85
C THR A 64 -22.45 11.24 -1.21
N SER A 65 -22.47 11.49 0.11
CA SER A 65 -23.66 11.90 0.87
C SER A 65 -23.98 13.41 0.86
N THR A 66 -23.26 14.23 0.09
CA THR A 66 -23.44 15.70 0.08
C THR A 66 -24.38 16.22 -1.02
N GLY A 67 -25.00 15.34 -1.82
CA GLY A 67 -26.14 15.68 -2.66
C GLY A 67 -27.46 15.28 -1.99
N GLU A 68 -28.01 16.18 -1.17
CA GLU A 68 -29.34 16.08 -0.54
C GLU A 68 -29.53 14.94 0.48
N LEU A 69 -29.72 15.34 1.75
CA LEU A 69 -30.03 14.45 2.86
C LEU A 69 -31.48 13.96 2.77
N GLU A 70 -31.85 13.24 1.71
CA GLU A 70 -33.17 12.61 1.63
C GLU A 70 -33.17 11.28 2.41
N ARG A 71 -34.06 11.21 3.40
CA ARG A 71 -34.28 10.11 4.36
C ARG A 71 -34.48 8.71 3.74
N ALA A 72 -34.60 8.60 2.41
CA ALA A 72 -34.72 7.36 1.66
C ALA A 72 -33.35 6.71 1.29
N HIS A 73 -32.23 7.45 1.35
CA HIS A 73 -30.90 6.97 0.91
C HIS A 73 -30.20 6.01 1.90
N LYS A 74 -30.85 5.64 3.00
CA LYS A 74 -30.26 4.85 4.09
C LYS A 74 -30.07 3.36 3.76
N VAL A 75 -30.72 2.83 2.72
CA VAL A 75 -30.90 1.37 2.58
C VAL A 75 -29.97 0.70 1.54
N GLU A 76 -29.63 1.34 0.41
CA GLU A 76 -28.84 0.66 -0.63
C GLU A 76 -27.31 0.86 -0.51
N TYR A 77 -26.86 2.03 -0.04
CA TYR A 77 -25.43 2.40 -0.07
C TYR A 77 -24.62 1.98 1.18
N GLN A 78 -25.28 1.74 2.32
CA GLN A 78 -24.64 1.23 3.54
C GLN A 78 -24.16 -0.23 3.42
N SER A 79 -24.58 -0.96 2.38
CA SER A 79 -24.33 -2.40 2.23
C SER A 79 -22.87 -2.78 2.01
N HIS A 80 -22.02 -1.87 1.50
CA HIS A 80 -20.59 -2.14 1.25
C HIS A 80 -19.64 -1.38 2.18
N PHE A 81 -20.04 -0.22 2.69
CA PHE A 81 -19.23 0.56 3.64
C PHE A 81 -19.19 -0.14 5.01
N GLU A 82 -20.36 -0.43 5.58
CA GLU A 82 -20.48 -0.94 6.95
C GLU A 82 -19.72 -2.26 7.14
N PRO A 83 -19.81 -3.28 6.25
CA PRO A 83 -19.06 -4.51 6.44
C PRO A 83 -17.54 -4.31 6.38
N LYS A 84 -17.05 -3.41 5.51
CA LYS A 84 -15.62 -3.11 5.40
C LYS A 84 -15.13 -2.32 6.60
N ALA A 85 -15.90 -1.35 7.07
CA ALA A 85 -15.59 -0.57 8.26
C ALA A 85 -15.53 -1.46 9.50
N GLN A 86 -16.53 -2.32 9.71
CA GLN A 86 -16.55 -3.28 10.80
C GLN A 86 -15.39 -4.27 10.73
N PHE A 87 -15.06 -4.78 9.53
CA PHE A 87 -13.88 -5.64 9.35
C PHE A 87 -12.57 -4.96 9.80
N LEU A 88 -12.37 -3.70 9.42
CA LEU A 88 -11.18 -2.94 9.85
C LEU A 88 -11.17 -2.71 11.36
N ILE A 89 -12.32 -2.36 11.96
CA ILE A 89 -12.45 -2.15 13.41
C ILE A 89 -12.16 -3.45 14.18
N GLU A 90 -12.68 -4.58 13.71
CA GLU A 90 -12.39 -5.89 14.32
C GLU A 90 -10.91 -6.24 14.20
N LYS A 91 -10.26 -5.94 13.07
CA LYS A 91 -8.82 -6.11 12.93
C LYS A 91 -8.06 -5.21 13.91
N MET A 92 -8.45 -3.95 14.06
CA MET A 92 -7.86 -3.04 15.05
C MET A 92 -7.99 -3.59 16.47
N ARG A 93 -9.17 -4.08 16.86
CA ARG A 93 -9.41 -4.71 18.17
C ARG A 93 -8.52 -5.92 18.39
N ARG A 94 -8.35 -6.77 17.37
CA ARG A 94 -7.42 -7.92 17.43
C ARG A 94 -5.98 -7.49 17.61
N MET A 95 -5.55 -6.39 16.99
CA MET A 95 -4.19 -5.88 17.18
C MET A 95 -3.91 -5.46 18.62
N LEU A 96 -4.90 -4.91 19.32
CA LEU A 96 -4.76 -4.52 20.73
C LEU A 96 -4.57 -5.71 21.67
N LEU A 97 -4.95 -6.93 21.27
CA LEU A 97 -4.73 -8.15 22.05
C LEU A 97 -3.24 -8.51 22.19
N PHE A 98 -2.38 -7.96 21.34
CA PHE A 98 -0.93 -8.14 21.42
C PHE A 98 -0.26 -7.17 22.42
N LEU A 99 -0.99 -6.22 22.98
CA LEU A 99 -0.47 -5.31 24.00
C LEU A 99 -0.49 -5.97 25.39
N PRO A 100 0.41 -5.55 26.31
CA PRO A 100 0.39 -6.01 27.70
C PRO A 100 -0.93 -5.74 28.40
N GLU A 101 -1.27 -6.58 29.38
CA GLU A 101 -2.43 -6.32 30.25
C GLU A 101 -2.15 -5.17 31.23
N PRO A 102 -3.15 -4.31 31.53
CA PRO A 102 -4.51 -4.32 31.00
C PRO A 102 -4.61 -3.74 29.58
N GLN A 103 -5.33 -4.44 28.69
CA GLN A 103 -5.50 -4.03 27.31
C GLN A 103 -6.44 -2.82 27.21
N PRO A 104 -6.05 -1.73 26.51
CA PRO A 104 -6.90 -0.58 26.32
C PRO A 104 -8.04 -0.89 25.34
N SER A 105 -9.19 -0.23 25.52
CA SER A 105 -10.20 -0.21 24.46
C SER A 105 -9.68 0.55 23.24
N LEU A 106 -10.20 0.27 22.04
CA LEU A 106 -9.79 0.97 20.82
C LEU A 106 -9.95 2.50 20.92
N LYS A 107 -11.05 2.97 21.52
CA LYS A 107 -11.27 4.41 21.74
C LYS A 107 -10.22 5.00 22.67
N GLU A 108 -9.88 4.28 23.74
CA GLU A 108 -8.91 4.73 24.71
C GLU A 108 -7.50 4.75 24.14
N TYR A 109 -7.10 3.70 23.42
CA TYR A 109 -5.82 3.64 22.72
C TYR A 109 -5.67 4.81 21.74
N MET A 110 -6.68 5.04 20.88
CA MET A 110 -6.64 6.15 19.93
C MET A 110 -6.54 7.53 20.59
N ARG A 111 -7.11 7.70 21.79
CA ARG A 111 -7.01 8.93 22.57
C ARG A 111 -5.62 9.09 23.17
N GLN A 112 -5.07 8.02 23.76
CA GLN A 112 -3.76 8.02 24.42
C GLN A 112 -2.60 8.21 23.44
N THR A 113 -2.66 7.59 22.26
CA THR A 113 -1.57 7.64 21.27
C THR A 113 -1.70 8.80 20.28
N GLY A 114 -2.75 9.60 20.37
CA GLY A 114 -2.98 10.73 19.45
C GLY A 114 -3.53 10.33 18.07
N LEU A 115 -3.79 9.05 17.80
CA LEU A 115 -4.45 8.60 16.56
C LEU A 115 -5.82 9.26 16.35
N SER A 116 -6.52 9.63 17.42
CA SER A 116 -7.79 10.37 17.35
C SER A 116 -7.65 11.77 16.72
N VAL A 117 -6.48 12.40 16.84
CA VAL A 117 -6.17 13.69 16.22
C VAL A 117 -5.74 13.50 14.75
N LEU A 118 -4.99 12.42 14.48
CA LEU A 118 -4.57 12.08 13.13
C LEU A 118 -5.76 11.63 12.25
N PHE A 119 -6.68 10.84 12.81
CA PHE A 119 -7.82 10.24 12.11
C PHE A 119 -9.14 10.59 12.81
N PRO A 120 -9.54 11.87 12.76
CA PRO A 120 -10.69 12.33 13.51
C PRO A 120 -11.99 11.71 13.00
N LYS A 121 -12.13 11.43 11.69
CA LYS A 121 -13.36 10.81 11.15
C LYS A 121 -13.50 9.39 11.68
N VAL A 122 -12.39 8.65 11.77
CA VAL A 122 -12.37 7.34 12.46
C VAL A 122 -12.84 7.50 13.90
N ALA A 123 -12.28 8.46 14.64
CA ALA A 123 -12.68 8.70 16.02
C ALA A 123 -14.18 9.04 16.15
N SER A 124 -14.71 9.86 15.25
CA SER A 124 -16.14 10.19 15.20
C SER A 124 -17.01 8.98 14.88
N TYR A 125 -16.60 8.13 13.94
CA TYR A 125 -17.35 6.93 13.58
C TYR A 125 -17.36 5.92 14.73
N LEU A 126 -16.23 5.72 15.40
CA LEU A 126 -16.17 4.89 16.61
C LEU A 126 -17.06 5.45 17.73
N ALA A 127 -17.15 6.77 17.87
CA ALA A 127 -17.98 7.42 18.88
C ALA A 127 -19.48 7.24 18.60
N ASN A 128 -19.91 7.46 17.36
CA ASN A 128 -21.30 7.35 16.95
C ASN A 128 -21.39 6.80 15.50
N PRO A 129 -21.48 5.47 15.33
CA PRO A 129 -21.54 4.85 14.00
C PRO A 129 -22.81 5.22 13.20
N GLU A 130 -23.93 5.49 13.89
CA GLU A 130 -25.20 5.80 13.22
C GLU A 130 -25.26 7.23 12.68
N ARG A 131 -24.56 8.16 13.34
CA ARG A 131 -24.53 9.60 12.99
C ARG A 131 -23.14 10.20 13.21
N PRO A 132 -22.13 9.77 12.43
CA PRO A 132 -20.79 10.33 12.53
C PRO A 132 -20.74 11.79 12.03
N GLN A 133 -19.95 12.63 12.69
CA GLN A 133 -19.79 14.07 12.39
C GLN A 133 -18.59 14.33 11.48
N PHE A 134 -18.53 13.68 10.31
CA PHE A 134 -17.38 13.76 9.41
C PHE A 134 -17.05 15.18 8.90
N TYR A 135 -18.06 16.05 8.79
CA TYR A 135 -17.97 17.39 8.20
C TYR A 135 -17.27 18.43 9.07
N LEU A 136 -17.21 18.22 10.39
CA LEU A 136 -16.61 19.18 11.33
C LEU A 136 -15.10 18.95 11.50
N GLN A 137 -14.54 17.91 10.88
CA GLN A 137 -13.26 17.36 11.30
C GLN A 137 -12.18 17.48 10.23
N LYS A 138 -11.33 18.49 10.41
CA LYS A 138 -10.03 18.57 9.75
C LYS A 138 -9.07 17.57 10.37
N SER A 139 -8.36 16.84 9.52
CA SER A 139 -7.37 15.85 9.94
C SER A 139 -5.97 16.44 9.87
N ALA A 140 -5.11 16.10 10.84
CA ALA A 140 -3.68 16.42 10.77
C ALA A 140 -2.94 15.64 9.64
N MET A 141 -3.65 14.69 9.00
CA MET A 141 -3.22 13.93 7.83
C MET A 141 -3.82 14.47 6.53
N ASP A 142 -4.52 15.61 6.56
CA ASP A 142 -5.02 16.27 5.35
C ASP A 142 -3.83 16.67 4.46
N GLY A 143 -3.76 16.07 3.27
CA GLY A 143 -2.64 16.23 2.33
C GLY A 143 -1.61 15.09 2.37
N TYR A 144 -1.57 14.27 3.41
CA TYR A 144 -0.66 13.12 3.53
C TYR A 144 -0.76 12.19 2.31
N PHE A 145 -1.97 11.66 2.04
CA PHE A 145 -2.17 10.69 0.97
C PHE A 145 -1.93 11.29 -0.42
N GLN A 146 -2.28 12.57 -0.60
CA GLN A 146 -2.03 13.26 -1.86
C GLN A 146 -0.52 13.42 -2.09
N GLN A 147 0.22 13.84 -1.07
CA GLN A 147 1.67 13.96 -1.12
C GLN A 147 2.32 12.60 -1.39
N PHE A 148 1.94 11.57 -0.63
CA PHE A 148 2.48 10.23 -0.79
C PHE A 148 2.21 9.66 -2.18
N ALA A 149 0.97 9.77 -2.67
CA ALA A 149 0.61 9.31 -4.00
C ALA A 149 1.41 10.02 -5.09
N MET A 150 1.61 11.34 -4.97
CA MET A 150 2.41 12.13 -5.90
C MET A 150 3.87 11.68 -5.91
N LEU A 151 4.52 11.53 -4.74
CA LEU A 151 5.90 11.05 -4.65
C LEU A 151 6.03 9.65 -5.24
N ASN A 152 5.12 8.74 -4.88
CA ASN A 152 5.10 7.38 -5.39
C ASN A 152 4.92 7.32 -6.91
N GLN A 153 4.08 8.19 -7.48
CA GLN A 153 3.90 8.31 -8.92
C GLN A 153 5.19 8.77 -9.61
N MET A 154 5.90 9.76 -9.06
CA MET A 154 7.18 10.22 -9.61
C MET A 154 8.24 9.12 -9.58
N VAL A 155 8.35 8.37 -8.47
CA VAL A 155 9.31 7.26 -8.34
C VAL A 155 8.99 6.16 -9.34
N THR A 156 7.74 5.69 -9.36
CA THR A 156 7.30 4.59 -10.24
C THR A 156 7.52 4.94 -11.71
N LEU A 157 7.09 6.13 -12.15
CA LEU A 157 7.23 6.55 -13.55
C LEU A 157 8.70 6.73 -13.94
N SER A 158 9.53 7.26 -13.04
CA SER A 158 10.96 7.45 -13.30
C SER A 158 11.67 6.10 -13.44
N GLN A 159 11.41 5.15 -12.55
CA GLN A 159 11.97 3.79 -12.63
C GLN A 159 11.51 3.05 -13.88
N GLN A 160 10.21 3.14 -14.20
CA GLN A 160 9.65 2.50 -15.38
C GLN A 160 10.29 3.04 -16.66
N LEU A 161 10.35 4.37 -16.81
CA LEU A 161 10.98 5.01 -17.96
C LEU A 161 12.46 4.63 -18.07
N ASN A 162 13.19 4.64 -16.96
CA ASN A 162 14.62 4.29 -16.93
C ASN A 162 14.87 2.86 -17.43
N SER A 163 14.04 1.90 -17.01
CA SER A 163 14.09 0.52 -17.51
C SER A 163 13.68 0.45 -18.99
N ASP A 164 12.56 1.07 -19.36
CA ASP A 164 11.93 0.89 -20.66
C ASP A 164 12.80 1.41 -21.83
N ILE A 165 13.52 2.52 -21.64
CA ILE A 165 14.36 3.11 -22.69
C ILE A 165 15.54 2.21 -23.13
N PHE A 166 15.97 1.27 -22.28
CA PHE A 166 17.07 0.35 -22.56
C PHE A 166 16.58 -1.06 -22.87
N ASN A 167 15.47 -1.49 -22.26
CA ASN A 167 15.00 -2.87 -22.34
C ASN A 167 13.92 -3.10 -23.41
N LEU A 168 13.20 -2.06 -23.86
CA LEU A 168 12.15 -2.24 -24.86
C LEU A 168 12.70 -2.21 -26.29
N GLY A 169 12.21 -3.15 -27.11
CA GLY A 169 12.42 -3.13 -28.55
C GLY A 169 11.58 -2.09 -29.29
N ASN A 170 10.50 -1.60 -28.67
CA ASN A 170 9.54 -0.64 -29.23
C ASN A 170 9.26 0.49 -28.22
N HIS A 171 9.55 1.73 -28.61
CA HIS A 171 9.46 2.91 -27.76
C HIS A 171 8.23 3.80 -28.04
N LYS A 172 7.21 3.28 -28.74
CA LYS A 172 6.00 4.03 -29.12
C LYS A 172 5.34 4.80 -27.96
N TYR A 173 5.39 4.26 -26.74
CA TYR A 173 4.71 4.82 -25.58
C TYR A 173 5.59 5.72 -24.70
N ILE A 174 6.88 5.89 -25.00
CA ILE A 174 7.79 6.67 -24.14
C ILE A 174 7.38 8.14 -24.05
N ALA A 175 6.92 8.75 -25.14
CA ALA A 175 6.41 10.13 -25.09
C ALA A 175 5.17 10.24 -24.18
N HIS A 176 4.29 9.24 -24.16
CA HIS A 176 3.12 9.23 -23.29
C HIS A 176 3.53 9.06 -21.82
N GLN A 177 4.39 8.09 -21.51
CA GLN A 177 4.93 7.89 -20.16
C GLN A 177 5.67 9.13 -19.65
N THR A 178 6.42 9.82 -20.52
CA THR A 178 7.09 11.09 -20.18
C THR A 178 6.08 12.20 -19.87
N ALA A 179 4.95 12.25 -20.56
CA ALA A 179 3.87 13.20 -20.25
C ALA A 179 3.21 12.90 -18.90
N LEU A 180 3.06 11.62 -18.53
CA LEU A 180 2.59 11.23 -17.20
C LEU A 180 3.60 11.65 -16.12
N LEU A 181 4.91 11.50 -16.37
CA LEU A 181 5.95 11.95 -15.45
C LEU A 181 5.89 13.48 -15.29
N TYR A 182 5.74 14.22 -16.37
CA TYR A 182 5.52 15.67 -16.35
C TYR A 182 4.32 16.04 -15.47
N GLN A 183 3.19 15.32 -15.59
CA GLN A 183 2.01 15.59 -14.77
C GLN A 183 2.29 15.37 -13.28
N ALA A 184 3.03 14.33 -12.92
CA ALA A 184 3.42 14.06 -11.53
C ALA A 184 4.38 15.15 -11.00
N VAL A 185 5.36 15.54 -11.80
CA VAL A 185 6.31 16.64 -11.52
C VAL A 185 5.58 17.97 -11.33
N ASN A 186 4.59 18.27 -12.18
CA ASN A 186 3.84 19.52 -12.10
C ASN A 186 2.96 19.60 -10.84
N GLN A 187 2.48 18.47 -10.31
CA GLN A 187 1.75 18.43 -9.04
C GLN A 187 2.61 18.84 -7.84
N ALA A 188 3.94 18.62 -7.90
CA ALA A 188 4.87 19.01 -6.84
C ALA A 188 5.15 20.53 -6.80
N GLY A 189 4.60 21.28 -7.75
CA GLY A 189 4.68 22.74 -7.81
C GLY A 189 6.11 23.26 -7.93
N ASN A 190 6.41 24.34 -7.22
CA ASN A 190 7.68 25.06 -7.30
C ASN A 190 8.90 24.19 -6.92
N SER A 191 8.69 23.16 -6.10
CA SER A 191 9.75 22.24 -5.67
C SER A 191 10.41 21.49 -6.82
N MET A 192 9.71 21.37 -7.96
CA MET A 192 10.16 20.63 -9.14
C MET A 192 10.11 21.46 -10.43
N SER A 193 10.13 22.79 -10.33
CA SER A 193 9.98 23.69 -11.48
C SER A 193 11.05 23.51 -12.55
N ASP A 194 12.26 23.15 -12.16
CA ASP A 194 13.38 22.98 -13.10
C ASP A 194 13.22 21.72 -13.93
N TYR A 195 12.77 20.62 -13.30
CA TYR A 195 12.43 19.38 -13.98
C TYR A 195 11.25 19.57 -14.95
N LYS A 196 10.24 20.34 -14.51
CA LYS A 196 9.10 20.72 -15.36
C LYS A 196 9.58 21.39 -16.65
N LYS A 197 10.37 22.47 -16.53
CA LYS A 197 10.91 23.21 -17.68
C LYS A 197 11.80 22.35 -18.57
N ASN A 198 12.61 21.48 -17.96
CA ASN A 198 13.47 20.56 -18.69
C ASN A 198 12.65 19.60 -19.57
N ILE A 199 11.58 19.00 -19.01
CA ILE A 199 10.70 18.11 -19.77
C ILE A 199 9.99 18.89 -20.89
N GLU A 200 9.43 20.07 -20.60
CA GLU A 200 8.76 20.92 -21.60
C GLU A 200 9.69 21.27 -22.78
N GLY A 201 10.94 21.65 -22.50
CA GLY A 201 11.91 22.03 -23.53
C GLY A 201 12.31 20.89 -24.47
N ASN A 202 12.34 19.65 -23.97
CA ASN A 202 12.79 18.48 -24.73
C ASN A 202 11.64 17.65 -25.32
N PHE A 203 10.41 17.83 -24.83
CA PHE A 203 9.27 16.99 -25.20
C PHE A 203 8.97 16.96 -26.70
N LYS A 204 9.12 18.10 -27.38
CA LYS A 204 8.90 18.18 -28.83
C LYS A 204 9.94 17.36 -29.61
N ALA A 205 11.21 17.40 -29.21
CA ALA A 205 12.27 16.61 -29.83
C ALA A 205 12.06 15.11 -29.58
N LEU A 206 11.73 14.73 -28.34
CA LEU A 206 11.37 13.36 -27.98
C LEU A 206 10.26 12.81 -28.88
N LYS A 207 9.13 13.54 -28.98
CA LYS A 207 7.98 13.11 -29.78
C LYS A 207 8.33 12.96 -31.26
N SER A 208 9.09 13.91 -31.81
CA SER A 208 9.54 13.85 -33.21
C SER A 208 10.45 12.65 -33.47
N SER A 209 11.32 12.28 -32.53
CA SER A 209 12.23 11.13 -32.68
C SER A 209 11.52 9.77 -32.76
N LEU A 210 10.28 9.70 -32.29
CA LEU A 210 9.45 8.50 -32.31
C LEU A 210 8.54 8.41 -33.55
N ASN A 211 8.50 9.45 -34.39
CA ASN A 211 7.75 9.42 -35.64
C ASN A 211 8.54 8.63 -36.69
N VAL A 212 8.06 7.44 -37.04
CA VAL A 212 8.66 6.59 -38.07
C VAL A 212 7.78 6.55 -39.32
N SER A 213 8.40 6.74 -40.48
CA SER A 213 7.74 6.69 -41.79
C SER A 213 7.93 5.31 -42.40
N GLY A 214 7.01 4.39 -42.12
CA GLY A 214 7.02 3.04 -42.67
C GLY A 214 5.98 2.16 -41.96
N LYS A 215 5.23 1.36 -42.73
CA LYS A 215 4.11 0.57 -42.20
C LYS A 215 4.55 -0.47 -41.14
N ASP A 216 5.80 -0.94 -41.25
CA ASP A 216 6.42 -1.93 -40.36
C ASP A 216 7.59 -1.34 -39.53
N ALA A 217 7.79 -0.02 -39.57
CA ALA A 217 8.86 0.61 -38.82
C ALA A 217 8.50 0.64 -37.33
N VAL A 218 9.42 0.17 -36.49
CA VAL A 218 9.25 0.18 -35.03
C VAL A 218 9.88 1.45 -34.45
N PRO A 219 9.11 2.32 -33.75
CA PRO A 219 9.66 3.50 -33.10
C PRO A 219 10.78 3.14 -32.12
N LYS A 220 11.96 3.73 -32.33
CA LYS A 220 13.08 3.58 -31.41
C LYS A 220 13.69 4.93 -31.07
N LEU A 221 14.01 5.12 -29.79
CA LEU A 221 14.68 6.33 -29.35
C LEU A 221 16.14 6.35 -29.82
N PRO A 222 16.59 7.48 -30.38
CA PRO A 222 18.01 7.76 -30.56
C PRO A 222 18.75 7.79 -29.22
N GLN A 223 20.05 7.53 -29.23
CA GLN A 223 20.86 7.47 -28.01
C GLN A 223 20.80 8.77 -27.20
N GLU A 224 20.85 9.93 -27.86
CA GLU A 224 20.74 11.24 -27.19
C GLU A 224 19.46 11.38 -26.35
N GLN A 225 18.31 10.91 -26.87
CA GLN A 225 17.03 10.95 -26.15
C GLN A 225 17.00 9.94 -24.99
N LYS A 226 17.68 8.80 -25.13
CA LYS A 226 17.85 7.83 -24.04
C LYS A 226 18.70 8.41 -22.92
N ASP A 227 19.82 9.02 -23.26
CA ASP A 227 20.74 9.62 -22.28
C ASP A 227 20.05 10.75 -21.52
N TRP A 228 19.30 11.60 -22.22
CA TRP A 228 18.50 12.65 -21.60
C TRP A 228 17.41 12.07 -20.66
N LEU A 229 16.61 11.10 -21.12
CA LEU A 229 15.58 10.47 -20.29
C LEU A 229 16.17 9.76 -19.07
N ASN A 230 17.30 9.08 -19.24
CA ASN A 230 18.02 8.43 -18.15
C ASN A 230 18.47 9.46 -17.10
N ASN A 231 19.04 10.58 -17.55
CA ASN A 231 19.50 11.64 -16.66
C ASN A 231 18.34 12.32 -15.91
N ILE A 232 17.27 12.71 -16.60
CA ILE A 232 16.14 13.39 -15.96
C ILE A 232 15.40 12.47 -14.97
N THR A 233 15.22 11.19 -15.30
CA THR A 233 14.58 10.22 -14.40
C THR A 233 15.44 9.92 -13.18
N SER A 234 16.76 9.76 -13.36
CA SER A 234 17.69 9.53 -12.24
C SER A 234 17.75 10.72 -11.29
N THR A 235 17.87 11.94 -11.82
CA THR A 235 17.92 13.15 -10.99
C THR A 235 16.59 13.46 -10.28
N ILE A 236 15.44 13.10 -10.86
CA ILE A 236 14.14 13.14 -10.17
C ILE A 236 14.12 12.11 -9.04
N LEU A 237 14.58 10.88 -9.29
CA LEU A 237 14.64 9.83 -8.28
C LEU A 237 15.52 10.24 -7.12
N ASP A 238 16.74 10.72 -7.37
CA ASP A 238 17.65 11.22 -6.33
C ASP A 238 16.99 12.30 -5.48
N LYS A 239 16.33 13.27 -6.14
CA LYS A 239 15.64 14.35 -5.42
C LYS A 239 14.49 13.83 -4.54
N VAL A 240 13.63 12.98 -5.08
CA VAL A 240 12.47 12.46 -4.34
C VAL A 240 12.90 11.52 -3.21
N THR A 241 13.86 10.65 -3.46
CA THR A 241 14.36 9.67 -2.48
C THR A 241 15.24 10.30 -1.40
N SER A 242 15.86 11.47 -1.67
CA SER A 242 16.52 12.26 -0.63
C SER A 242 15.55 12.86 0.40
N LEU A 243 14.23 12.79 0.13
CA LEU A 243 13.15 13.21 1.02
C LEU A 243 13.39 14.62 1.62
N PRO A 244 13.53 15.67 0.79
CA PRO A 244 13.73 17.02 1.28
C PRO A 244 12.53 17.51 2.10
N ALA A 245 12.77 18.47 3.01
CA ALA A 245 11.79 18.90 4.02
C ALA A 245 10.43 19.32 3.44
N ASN A 246 10.42 19.97 2.27
CA ASN A 246 9.19 20.36 1.56
C ASN A 246 8.32 19.16 1.14
N PHE A 247 8.91 17.99 0.91
CA PHE A 247 8.15 16.76 0.62
C PHE A 247 7.68 16.05 1.87
N LEU A 248 8.40 16.21 2.98
CA LEU A 248 8.07 15.62 4.27
C LEU A 248 7.03 16.41 5.06
N GLN A 249 6.86 17.71 4.80
CA GLN A 249 5.96 18.56 5.58
C GLN A 249 4.52 18.03 5.67
N PRO A 250 3.85 17.59 4.58
CA PRO A 250 2.52 16.98 4.68
C PRO A 250 2.51 15.59 5.36
N MET A 251 3.68 14.99 5.57
CA MET A 251 3.87 13.71 6.25
C MET A 251 4.33 13.82 7.70
N ALA A 252 4.64 15.03 8.16
CA ALA A 252 5.26 15.26 9.46
C ALA A 252 4.44 14.66 10.62
N SER A 253 3.12 14.83 10.62
CA SER A 253 2.24 14.30 11.68
C SER A 253 2.35 12.78 11.84
N ALA A 254 2.42 12.05 10.72
CA ALA A 254 2.58 10.59 10.73
C ALA A 254 3.98 10.19 11.21
N MET A 255 5.00 10.90 10.76
CA MET A 255 6.39 10.64 11.14
C MET A 255 6.62 10.88 12.63
N ILE A 256 6.09 11.98 13.18
CA ILE A 256 6.14 12.29 14.61
C ILE A 256 5.46 11.19 15.42
N TYR A 257 4.29 10.73 14.98
CA TYR A 257 3.62 9.62 15.64
C TYR A 257 4.50 8.36 15.64
N VAL A 258 5.03 7.95 14.48
CA VAL A 258 5.88 6.75 14.39
C VAL A 258 7.12 6.87 15.28
N ASP A 259 7.75 8.05 15.34
CA ASP A 259 8.91 8.29 16.18
C ASP A 259 8.57 8.20 17.68
N GLN A 260 7.42 8.71 18.08
CA GLN A 260 6.92 8.62 19.46
C GLN A 260 6.60 7.19 19.90
N GLN A 261 6.22 6.30 18.97
CA GLN A 261 5.90 4.91 19.30
C GLN A 261 7.15 4.02 19.40
N ARG A 262 8.31 4.48 18.92
CA ARG A 262 9.59 3.75 18.98
C ARG A 262 10.39 4.00 20.26
N GLN A 263 9.91 4.90 21.12
CA GLN A 263 10.55 5.30 22.38
C GLN A 263 9.93 4.57 23.56
#